data_AF-A0A2N9H7A6-F1
#
_entry.id   AF-A0A2N9H7A6-F1
#
_cell.length_a   1.000
_cell.length_b   1.000
_cell.length_c   1.000
_cell.angle_alpha   90.00
_cell.angle_beta   90.00
_cell.angle_gamma   90.00
#
_symmetry.space_group_name_H-M   'P 1'
#
loop_
_entity.id
_entity.type
_entity.pdbx_description
1 polymer ?
#
loop_
_entity_poly.entity_id
_entity_poly.type
_entity_poly.pdbx_seq_one_letter_code
_entity_poly.pdbx_strand_id
1 'polypeptide(L)'
;MAAVKGYKLILTLPASMSLERRMIPRAFGAELHLTDPTKGFPGVHYETTGPEIWRDSGGKVDALVAGIGTGGTVTGVGNFLKEKNPDIKVYGVEPAESAVLNGGQPGQLTLCSCLDVFTAGAHPIQGIGAGIVPHILDMNMLDEVIEVSSEEAINTAKLLALKEGLLVGISSGAETAAAIKLAKRPENAGKLLVNPSKYV
;
A
#
# COMPACT_ATOMS: atom_id res chain seq x y z
N MET A 1 2.81 -18.98 -11.50
CA MET A 1 3.94 -18.75 -12.44
C MET A 1 5.28 -19.23 -11.88
N ALA A 2 5.61 -19.01 -10.60
CA ALA A 2 6.89 -19.43 -10.02
C ALA A 2 7.21 -20.93 -10.23
N ALA A 3 6.25 -21.82 -9.92
CA ALA A 3 6.40 -23.26 -10.10
C ALA A 3 6.74 -23.69 -11.53
N VAL A 4 6.07 -23.11 -12.53
CA VAL A 4 6.30 -23.42 -13.96
C VAL A 4 7.67 -22.92 -14.44
N LYS A 5 8.14 -21.80 -13.89
CA LYS A 5 9.42 -21.19 -14.27
C LYS A 5 10.60 -21.66 -13.38
N GLY A 6 10.38 -22.59 -12.46
CA GLY A 6 11.41 -23.12 -11.56
C GLY A 6 11.92 -22.12 -10.51
N TYR A 7 11.19 -21.04 -10.23
CA TYR A 7 11.58 -20.07 -9.20
C TYR A 7 11.17 -20.55 -7.81
N LYS A 8 12.07 -20.41 -6.84
CA LYS A 8 11.73 -20.54 -5.42
C LYS A 8 10.73 -19.43 -5.04
N LEU A 9 9.57 -19.81 -4.52
CA LEU A 9 8.56 -18.89 -4.02
C LEU A 9 8.48 -19.01 -2.50
N ILE A 10 8.66 -17.89 -1.80
CA ILE A 10 8.43 -17.77 -0.36
C ILE A 10 7.25 -16.83 -0.17
N LEU A 11 6.23 -17.22 0.60
CA LEU A 11 5.08 -16.40 0.93
C LEU A 11 4.99 -16.21 2.44
N THR A 12 4.84 -14.96 2.87
CA THR A 12 4.57 -14.62 4.27
C THR A 12 3.09 -14.28 4.44
N LEU A 13 2.40 -14.94 5.37
CA LEU A 13 0.97 -14.74 5.61
C LEU A 13 0.57 -15.11 7.05
N PRO A 14 -0.52 -14.56 7.61
CA PRO A 14 -0.95 -14.87 8.97
C PRO A 14 -1.34 -16.34 9.12
N ALA A 15 -1.02 -16.96 10.27
CA ALA A 15 -1.40 -18.36 10.52
C ALA A 15 -2.93 -18.59 10.56
N SER A 16 -3.72 -17.52 10.72
CA SER A 16 -5.19 -17.53 10.69
C SER A 16 -5.78 -17.78 9.30
N MET A 17 -4.97 -17.73 8.25
CA MET A 17 -5.39 -18.09 6.90
C MET A 17 -5.84 -19.55 6.84
N SER A 18 -6.96 -19.79 6.13
CA SER A 18 -7.56 -21.12 6.01
C SER A 18 -6.56 -22.16 5.52
N LEU A 19 -6.81 -23.42 5.86
CA LEU A 19 -5.91 -24.52 5.51
C LEU A 19 -5.76 -24.63 3.99
N GLU A 20 -6.84 -24.44 3.23
CA GLU A 20 -6.87 -24.48 1.77
C GLU A 20 -5.98 -23.40 1.16
N ARG A 21 -6.06 -22.17 1.69
CA ARG A 21 -5.23 -21.04 1.24
C ARG A 21 -3.74 -21.24 1.56
N ARG A 22 -3.39 -22.14 2.49
CA ARG A 22 -2.01 -22.56 2.76
C ARG A 22 -1.59 -23.80 1.98
N MET A 23 -2.51 -24.75 1.79
CA MET A 23 -2.24 -26.01 1.10
C MET A 23 -1.96 -25.77 -0.39
N ILE A 24 -2.77 -24.94 -1.06
CA ILE A 24 -2.64 -24.73 -2.51
C ILE A 24 -1.24 -24.20 -2.87
N PRO A 25 -0.72 -23.11 -2.26
CA PRO A 25 0.63 -22.66 -2.58
C PRO A 25 1.72 -23.68 -2.25
N ARG A 26 1.59 -24.42 -1.13
CA ARG A 26 2.54 -25.49 -0.77
C ARG A 26 2.54 -26.62 -1.79
N ALA A 27 1.38 -27.00 -2.32
CA ALA A 27 1.27 -28.00 -3.38
C ALA A 27 1.99 -27.56 -4.67
N PHE A 28 2.07 -26.25 -4.91
CA PHE A 28 2.88 -25.66 -5.99
C PHE A 28 4.36 -25.43 -5.62
N GLY A 29 4.83 -25.93 -4.47
CA GLY A 29 6.23 -25.83 -4.03
C GLY A 29 6.59 -24.51 -3.36
N ALA A 30 5.60 -23.70 -2.93
CA ALA A 30 5.87 -22.48 -2.18
C ALA A 30 6.25 -22.78 -0.72
N GLU A 31 7.30 -22.13 -0.23
CA GLU A 31 7.64 -22.07 1.18
C GLU A 31 6.75 -21.04 1.87
N LEU A 32 6.13 -21.41 3.00
CA LEU A 32 5.24 -20.50 3.75
C LEU A 32 5.86 -20.10 5.07
N HIS A 33 6.11 -18.80 5.25
CA HIS A 33 6.44 -18.20 6.54
C HIS A 33 5.13 -17.74 7.20
N LEU A 34 4.73 -18.37 8.30
CA LEU A 34 3.50 -18.02 9.00
C LEU A 34 3.79 -17.04 10.13
N THR A 35 3.03 -15.95 10.19
CA THR A 35 3.12 -14.95 11.26
C THR A 35 1.99 -15.12 12.28
N ASP A 36 2.07 -14.38 13.38
CA ASP A 36 1.08 -14.41 14.47
C ASP A 36 -0.36 -14.20 13.93
N PRO A 37 -1.28 -15.17 14.15
CA PRO A 37 -2.65 -15.08 13.65
C PRO A 37 -3.44 -13.92 14.26
N THR A 38 -3.09 -13.48 15.47
CA THR A 38 -3.80 -12.43 16.21
C THR A 38 -3.52 -11.03 15.65
N LYS A 39 -2.39 -10.84 14.99
CA LYS A 39 -1.97 -9.56 14.41
C LYS A 39 -2.43 -9.35 12.97
N GLY A 40 -2.93 -10.40 12.31
CA GLY A 40 -3.42 -10.36 10.93
C GLY A 40 -2.37 -9.84 9.93
N PHE A 41 -2.84 -9.23 8.84
CA PHE A 41 -1.97 -8.63 7.83
C PHE A 41 -1.12 -7.45 8.33
N PRO A 42 -1.62 -6.56 9.22
CA PRO A 42 -0.75 -5.58 9.88
C PRO A 42 0.45 -6.24 10.57
N GLY A 43 0.24 -7.39 11.24
CA GLY A 43 1.32 -8.18 11.84
C GLY A 43 2.37 -8.64 10.84
N VAL A 44 1.95 -9.12 9.67
CA VAL A 44 2.89 -9.51 8.60
C VAL A 44 3.78 -8.33 8.22
N HIS A 45 3.20 -7.17 7.97
CA HIS A 45 3.94 -5.98 7.57
C HIS A 45 4.80 -5.41 8.70
N TYR A 46 4.35 -5.50 9.95
CA TYR A 46 5.12 -5.14 11.13
C TYR A 46 6.35 -6.06 11.31
N GLU A 47 6.21 -7.35 11.04
CA GLU A 47 7.28 -8.35 11.23
C GLU A 47 8.24 -8.45 10.02
N THR A 48 7.86 -7.93 8.84
CA THR A 48 8.66 -8.03 7.62
C THR A 48 8.92 -6.68 6.96
N THR A 49 7.91 -6.09 6.32
CA THR A 49 8.05 -4.87 5.51
C THR A 49 8.60 -3.67 6.30
N GLY A 50 8.17 -3.48 7.56
CA GLY A 50 8.68 -2.43 8.45
C GLY A 50 10.18 -2.57 8.75
N PRO A 51 10.63 -3.73 9.28
CA PRO A 51 12.05 -4.02 9.49
C PRO A 51 12.90 -3.87 8.24
N GLU A 52 12.41 -4.28 7.07
CA GLU A 52 13.10 -4.14 5.79
C GLU A 52 13.36 -2.66 5.46
N ILE A 53 12.33 -1.81 5.53
CA ILE A 53 12.45 -0.37 5.30
C ILE A 53 13.41 0.29 6.28
N TRP A 54 13.31 -0.04 7.57
CA TRP A 54 14.20 0.51 8.59
C TRP A 54 15.66 0.11 8.36
N ARG A 55 15.92 -1.15 8.06
CA ARG A 55 17.26 -1.67 7.77
C ARG A 55 17.83 -1.03 6.51
N ASP A 56 17.07 -1.02 5.42
CA ASP A 56 17.58 -0.63 4.10
C ASP A 56 17.72 0.90 3.98
N SER A 57 16.97 1.68 4.76
CA SER A 57 17.20 3.13 4.93
C SER A 57 18.34 3.46 5.89
N GLY A 58 18.93 2.48 6.57
CA GLY A 58 19.92 2.70 7.63
C GLY A 58 19.35 3.48 8.82
N GLY A 59 18.06 3.33 9.10
CA GLY A 59 17.33 4.06 10.16
C GLY A 59 17.07 5.53 9.85
N LYS A 60 17.20 5.95 8.58
CA LYS A 60 17.06 7.36 8.14
C LYS A 60 15.72 7.68 7.49
N VAL A 61 14.78 6.73 7.46
CA VAL A 61 13.44 7.01 6.93
C VAL A 61 12.76 8.06 7.83
N ASP A 62 12.30 9.14 7.21
CA ASP A 62 11.60 10.24 7.89
C ASP A 62 10.08 10.14 7.73
N ALA A 63 9.63 9.52 6.63
CA ALA A 63 8.22 9.30 6.41
C ALA A 63 7.90 8.07 5.57
N LEU A 64 6.76 7.46 5.88
CA LEU A 64 6.10 6.43 5.08
C LEU A 64 4.96 7.05 4.27
N VAL A 65 4.87 6.74 2.98
CA VAL A 65 3.74 7.11 2.10
C VAL A 65 3.14 5.84 1.54
N ALA A 66 1.92 5.48 1.94
CA ALA A 66 1.32 4.20 1.56
C ALA A 66 -0.16 4.33 1.18
N GLY A 67 -0.53 3.70 0.08
CA GLY A 67 -1.88 3.58 -0.42
C GLY A 67 -2.75 2.69 0.46
N ILE A 68 -3.98 3.13 0.71
CA ILE A 68 -4.89 2.44 1.63
C ILE A 68 -5.96 1.69 0.86
N GLY A 69 -5.75 0.39 0.70
CA GLY A 69 -6.78 -0.58 0.31
C GLY A 69 -7.39 -1.21 1.55
N THR A 70 -6.80 -2.32 2.01
CA THR A 70 -7.18 -2.92 3.29
C THR A 70 -6.63 -2.13 4.49
N GLY A 71 -5.53 -1.39 4.32
CA GLY A 71 -4.83 -0.70 5.42
C GLY A 71 -3.73 -1.52 6.10
N GLY A 72 -3.57 -2.80 5.75
CA GLY A 72 -2.59 -3.68 6.40
C GLY A 72 -1.14 -3.18 6.32
N THR A 73 -0.71 -2.69 5.16
CA THR A 73 0.65 -2.16 4.97
C THR A 73 0.90 -0.92 5.81
N VAL A 74 0.06 0.11 5.68
CA VAL A 74 0.25 1.38 6.39
C VAL A 74 0.18 1.18 7.91
N THR A 75 -0.74 0.32 8.39
CA THR A 75 -0.84 0.01 9.82
C THR A 75 0.40 -0.73 10.33
N GLY A 76 0.78 -1.83 9.67
CA GLY A 76 1.88 -2.66 10.14
C GLY A 76 3.23 -1.96 10.07
N VAL A 77 3.54 -1.36 8.92
CA VAL A 77 4.80 -0.62 8.72
C VAL A 77 4.81 0.64 9.57
N GLY A 78 3.72 1.40 9.60
CA GLY A 78 3.62 2.65 10.37
C GLY A 78 3.84 2.41 11.87
N ASN A 79 3.21 1.39 12.45
CA ASN A 79 3.40 1.03 13.86
C ASN A 79 4.84 0.61 14.15
N PHE A 80 5.45 -0.21 13.30
CA PHE A 80 6.86 -0.60 13.46
C PHE A 80 7.79 0.62 13.42
N LEU A 81 7.62 1.49 12.43
CA LEU A 81 8.48 2.67 12.25
C LEU A 81 8.31 3.66 13.40
N LYS A 82 7.08 3.95 13.84
CA LYS A 82 6.83 4.84 14.98
C LYS A 82 7.36 4.28 16.31
N GLU A 83 7.43 2.96 16.47
CA GLU A 83 8.11 2.34 17.61
C GLU A 83 9.64 2.57 17.57
N LYS A 84 10.24 2.59 16.38
CA LYS A 84 11.68 2.90 16.23
C LYS A 84 11.99 4.38 16.40
N ASN A 85 11.12 5.24 15.85
CA ASN A 85 11.21 6.68 16.00
C ASN A 85 9.80 7.30 15.91
N PRO A 86 9.24 7.84 17.01
CA PRO A 86 7.89 8.40 17.01
C PRO A 86 7.74 9.66 16.14
N ASP A 87 8.85 10.30 15.77
CA ASP A 87 8.85 11.48 14.89
C ASP A 87 8.60 11.12 13.42
N ILE A 88 8.72 9.84 13.05
CA ILE A 88 8.45 9.38 11.68
C ILE A 88 6.99 9.66 11.33
N LYS A 89 6.81 10.30 10.16
CA LYS A 89 5.50 10.62 9.63
C LYS A 89 4.90 9.47 8.86
N VAL A 90 3.62 9.21 9.06
CA VAL A 90 2.89 8.16 8.33
C VAL A 90 1.76 8.80 7.54
N TYR A 91 1.90 8.75 6.22
CA TYR A 91 0.96 9.33 5.27
C TYR A 91 0.16 8.24 4.57
N GLY A 92 -1.16 8.28 4.73
CA GLY A 92 -2.10 7.49 3.94
C GLY A 92 -2.29 8.10 2.56
N VAL A 93 -2.61 7.28 1.55
CA VAL A 93 -3.03 7.78 0.23
C VAL A 93 -4.36 7.15 -0.14
N GLU A 94 -5.31 7.99 -0.54
CA GLU A 94 -6.62 7.57 -1.06
C GLU A 94 -6.99 8.31 -2.35
N PRO A 95 -7.89 7.74 -3.16
CA PRO A 95 -8.41 8.41 -4.35
C PRO A 95 -9.27 9.61 -3.99
N ALA A 96 -9.03 10.76 -4.62
CA ALA A 96 -9.85 11.96 -4.43
C ALA A 96 -11.34 11.71 -4.80
N GLU A 97 -11.59 10.82 -5.74
CA GLU A 97 -12.95 10.46 -6.19
C GLU A 97 -13.71 9.58 -5.18
N SER A 98 -13.03 9.06 -4.15
CA SER A 98 -13.62 8.22 -3.11
C SER A 98 -12.95 8.44 -1.75
N ALA A 99 -12.77 9.71 -1.37
CA ALA A 99 -12.00 10.16 -0.21
C ALA A 99 -12.72 9.94 1.15
N VAL A 100 -13.07 8.69 1.45
CA VAL A 100 -13.87 8.32 2.63
C VAL A 100 -13.08 8.55 3.93
N LEU A 101 -11.75 8.40 3.91
CA LEU A 101 -10.91 8.62 5.10
C LEU A 101 -10.84 10.10 5.49
N ASN A 102 -10.99 11.00 4.52
CA ASN A 102 -11.14 12.45 4.73
C ASN A 102 -12.60 12.92 4.90
N GLY A 103 -13.55 11.99 5.11
CA GLY A 103 -14.97 12.31 5.35
C GLY A 103 -15.79 12.58 4.09
N GLY A 104 -15.22 12.34 2.91
CA GLY A 104 -15.92 12.33 1.64
C GLY A 104 -16.89 11.15 1.48
N GLN A 105 -17.66 11.18 0.41
CA GLN A 105 -18.56 10.07 0.05
C GLN A 105 -17.79 9.00 -0.73
N PRO A 106 -18.18 7.71 -0.61
CA PRO A 106 -17.67 6.67 -1.50
C PRO A 106 -17.99 7.03 -2.96
N GLY A 107 -17.03 6.82 -3.87
CA GLY A 107 -17.23 7.08 -5.28
C GLY A 107 -18.45 6.33 -5.85
N GLN A 108 -19.31 7.03 -6.58
CA GLN A 108 -20.53 6.47 -7.18
C GLN A 108 -20.29 6.08 -8.64
N LEU A 109 -20.78 4.91 -9.08
CA LEU A 109 -20.74 4.51 -10.48
C LEU A 109 -21.68 5.40 -11.31
N THR A 110 -21.15 6.07 -12.34
CA THR A 110 -21.95 6.47 -13.50
C THR A 110 -22.05 5.28 -14.45
N LEU A 111 -23.27 4.77 -14.65
CA LEU A 111 -23.57 3.69 -15.60
C LEU A 111 -23.11 4.08 -17.02
N CYS A 112 -21.95 3.57 -17.46
CA CYS A 112 -21.63 3.48 -18.87
C CYS A 112 -21.97 2.06 -19.31
N SER A 113 -22.91 1.93 -20.24
CA SER A 113 -23.57 0.70 -20.70
C SER A 113 -22.68 -0.29 -21.46
N CYS A 114 -21.36 -0.24 -21.29
CA CYS A 114 -20.41 -0.89 -22.21
C CYS A 114 -19.31 -1.71 -21.54
N LEU A 115 -19.10 -1.64 -20.22
CA LEU A 115 -18.04 -2.44 -19.57
C LEU A 115 -18.50 -3.02 -18.22
N ASP A 116 -18.57 -4.35 -18.18
CA ASP A 116 -18.79 -5.17 -17.00
C ASP A 116 -17.56 -5.17 -16.07
N VAL A 117 -17.40 -4.15 -15.20
CA VAL A 117 -16.56 -4.29 -14.00
C VAL A 117 -17.19 -3.54 -12.82
N PHE A 118 -17.64 -4.30 -11.83
CA PHE A 118 -18.23 -3.85 -10.57
C PHE A 118 -17.15 -3.51 -9.53
N THR A 119 -17.19 -2.30 -8.95
CA THR A 119 -16.70 -2.04 -7.57
C THR A 119 -17.33 -0.75 -7.01
N ALA A 120 -17.87 -0.80 -5.79
CA ALA A 120 -18.29 0.39 -5.05
C ALA A 120 -17.07 1.27 -4.74
N GLY A 121 -17.19 2.61 -4.87
CA GLY A 121 -16.05 3.52 -4.85
C GLY A 121 -15.48 3.76 -6.24
N ALA A 122 -16.28 4.24 -7.20
CA ALA A 122 -15.89 4.32 -8.61
C ALA A 122 -14.67 5.24 -8.87
N HIS A 123 -13.47 4.64 -8.83
CA HIS A 123 -12.22 5.22 -9.30
C HIS A 123 -11.35 4.13 -9.96
N PRO A 124 -10.50 4.46 -10.94
CA PRO A 124 -9.62 3.51 -11.62
C PRO A 124 -8.33 3.14 -10.85
N ILE A 125 -8.02 3.78 -9.72
CA ILE A 125 -6.80 3.47 -8.93
C ILE A 125 -6.89 2.10 -8.22
N GLN A 126 -6.66 1.02 -8.96
CA GLN A 126 -6.77 -0.34 -8.44
C GLN A 126 -5.82 -0.61 -7.27
N GLY A 127 -6.37 -1.24 -6.22
CA GLY A 127 -5.62 -1.68 -5.03
C GLY A 127 -5.78 -0.79 -3.80
N ILE A 128 -6.31 0.43 -3.94
CA ILE A 128 -6.63 1.36 -2.85
C ILE A 128 -8.08 1.83 -2.93
N GLY A 129 -8.55 2.63 -1.97
CA GLY A 129 -9.85 3.31 -2.05
C GLY A 129 -11.05 2.37 -1.94
N ALA A 130 -11.10 1.55 -0.89
CA ALA A 130 -12.15 0.54 -0.71
C ALA A 130 -13.59 1.10 -0.55
N GLY A 131 -13.78 2.42 -0.57
CA GLY A 131 -15.07 3.09 -0.37
C GLY A 131 -15.62 2.99 1.06
N ILE A 132 -14.82 2.48 2.01
CA ILE A 132 -15.14 2.36 3.44
C ILE A 132 -13.85 2.51 4.26
N VAL A 133 -13.97 2.84 5.54
CA VAL A 133 -12.85 2.76 6.50
C VAL A 133 -12.64 1.29 6.89
N PRO A 134 -11.50 0.64 6.53
CA PRO A 134 -11.28 -0.77 6.85
C PRO A 134 -11.04 -0.97 8.35
N HIS A 135 -11.57 -2.04 8.93
CA HIS A 135 -11.40 -2.35 10.37
C HIS A 135 -9.95 -2.64 10.79
N ILE A 136 -9.06 -3.02 9.86
CA ILE A 136 -7.64 -3.27 10.15
C ILE A 136 -6.76 -2.00 10.04
N LEU A 137 -7.33 -0.91 9.50
CA LEU A 137 -6.64 0.36 9.42
C LEU A 137 -6.69 1.01 10.80
N ASP A 138 -5.53 1.37 11.35
CA ASP A 138 -5.48 2.18 12.57
C ASP A 138 -5.33 3.66 12.18
N MET A 139 -6.42 4.40 12.27
CA MET A 139 -6.46 5.80 11.87
C MET A 139 -5.64 6.72 12.78
N ASN A 140 -5.38 6.30 14.03
CA ASN A 140 -4.71 7.16 15.01
C ASN A 140 -3.20 7.30 14.75
N MET A 141 -2.60 6.38 13.99
CA MET A 141 -1.19 6.46 13.63
C MET A 141 -0.93 7.35 12.41
N LEU A 142 -1.95 7.64 11.61
CA LEU A 142 -1.79 8.47 10.41
C LEU A 142 -1.59 9.93 10.81
N ASP A 143 -0.54 10.54 10.29
CA ASP A 143 -0.32 11.98 10.43
C ASP A 143 -1.22 12.78 9.47
N GLU A 144 -1.47 12.25 8.26
CA GLU A 144 -2.34 12.85 7.25
C GLU A 144 -2.74 11.80 6.19
N VAL A 145 -3.90 11.97 5.55
CA VAL A 145 -4.31 11.18 4.38
C VAL A 145 -4.32 12.07 3.13
N ILE A 146 -3.45 11.77 2.18
CA ILE A 146 -3.29 12.53 0.95
C ILE A 146 -4.25 12.02 -0.12
N GLU A 147 -5.08 12.94 -0.63
CA GLU A 147 -5.92 12.67 -1.78
C GLU A 147 -5.13 12.80 -3.10
N VAL A 148 -5.28 11.80 -3.96
CA VAL A 148 -4.69 11.78 -5.30
C VAL A 148 -5.76 11.46 -6.32
N SER A 149 -5.87 12.28 -7.36
CA SER A 149 -6.82 12.00 -8.44
C SER A 149 -6.34 10.86 -9.31
N SER A 150 -7.28 10.19 -9.96
CA SER A 150 -7.00 9.12 -10.90
C SER A 150 -6.15 9.56 -12.08
N GLU A 151 -6.39 10.77 -12.59
CA GLU A 151 -5.56 11.36 -13.64
C GLU A 151 -4.12 11.56 -13.19
N GLU A 152 -3.92 12.09 -11.99
CA GLU A 152 -2.60 12.30 -11.41
C GLU A 152 -1.85 10.98 -11.20
N ALA A 153 -2.54 9.96 -10.68
CA ALA A 153 -1.98 8.62 -10.49
C ALA A 153 -1.54 7.98 -11.82
N ILE A 154 -2.40 8.03 -12.85
CA ILE A 154 -2.11 7.49 -14.19
C ILE A 154 -0.92 8.24 -14.83
N ASN A 155 -0.93 9.56 -14.77
CA ASN A 155 0.14 10.37 -15.36
C ASN A 155 1.48 10.11 -14.65
N THR A 156 1.47 9.98 -13.33
CA THR A 156 2.68 9.68 -12.56
C THR A 156 3.20 8.28 -12.84
N ALA A 157 2.33 7.26 -12.93
CA ALA A 157 2.73 5.91 -13.32
C ALA A 157 3.37 5.86 -14.71
N LYS A 158 2.82 6.61 -15.68
CA LYS A 158 3.42 6.75 -17.02
C LYS A 158 4.79 7.43 -16.96
N LEU A 159 4.93 8.48 -16.16
CA LEU A 159 6.20 9.18 -16.00
C LEU A 159 7.27 8.30 -15.35
N LEU A 160 6.92 7.47 -14.37
CA LEU A 160 7.83 6.48 -13.79
C LEU A 160 8.37 5.51 -14.85
N ALA A 161 7.52 5.02 -15.74
CA ALA A 161 7.97 4.15 -16.84
C ALA A 161 8.87 4.89 -17.84
N LEU A 162 8.50 6.11 -18.22
CA LEU A 162 9.18 6.86 -19.28
C LEU A 162 10.47 7.55 -18.82
N LYS A 163 10.55 7.97 -17.56
CA LYS A 163 11.69 8.74 -17.02
C LYS A 163 12.61 7.92 -16.13
N GLU A 164 12.03 7.03 -15.31
CA GLU A 164 12.78 6.23 -14.34
C GLU A 164 12.97 4.77 -14.80
N GLY A 165 12.35 4.37 -15.92
CA GLY A 165 12.38 2.99 -16.40
C GLY A 165 11.61 2.01 -15.50
N LEU A 166 10.72 2.52 -14.64
CA LEU A 166 9.97 1.74 -13.66
C LEU A 166 8.55 1.49 -14.16
N LEU A 167 8.28 0.29 -14.66
CA LEU A 167 6.93 -0.13 -15.06
C LEU A 167 6.13 -0.55 -13.83
N VAL A 168 5.17 0.29 -13.42
CA VAL A 168 4.40 0.11 -12.18
C VAL A 168 2.89 0.26 -12.40
N GLY A 169 2.10 -0.18 -11.42
CA GLY A 169 0.65 -0.01 -11.42
C GLY A 169 0.19 1.41 -11.08
N ILE A 170 -1.11 1.67 -11.27
CA ILE A 170 -1.71 3.01 -11.03
C ILE A 170 -1.60 3.42 -9.56
N SER A 171 -1.76 2.49 -8.60
CA SER A 171 -1.61 2.77 -7.16
C SER A 171 -0.19 3.21 -6.80
N SER A 172 0.85 2.66 -7.43
CA SER A 172 2.22 3.13 -7.27
C SER A 172 2.42 4.54 -7.83
N GLY A 173 1.75 4.86 -8.93
CA GLY A 173 1.65 6.23 -9.43
C GLY A 173 1.00 7.17 -8.41
N ALA A 174 -0.06 6.73 -7.73
CA ALA A 174 -0.73 7.51 -6.70
C ALA A 174 0.16 7.78 -5.48
N GLU A 175 0.80 6.74 -4.93
CA GLU A 175 1.76 6.88 -3.81
C GLU A 175 2.93 7.81 -4.18
N THR A 176 3.45 7.67 -5.40
CA THR A 176 4.55 8.52 -5.88
C THR A 176 4.11 9.97 -6.04
N ALA A 177 2.91 10.21 -6.56
CA ALA A 177 2.35 11.55 -6.69
C ALA A 177 2.20 12.22 -5.31
N ALA A 178 1.66 11.49 -4.33
CA ALA A 178 1.59 11.94 -2.94
C ALA A 178 2.98 12.22 -2.35
N ALA A 179 3.95 11.33 -2.55
CA ALA A 179 5.32 11.51 -2.08
C ALA A 179 5.97 12.76 -2.71
N ILE A 180 5.76 13.03 -3.99
CA ILE A 180 6.26 14.24 -4.66
C ILE A 180 5.61 15.49 -4.08
N LYS A 181 4.29 15.49 -3.83
CA LYS A 181 3.59 16.60 -3.16
C LYS A 181 4.19 16.88 -1.79
N LEU A 182 4.40 15.84 -0.99
CA LEU A 182 4.98 15.92 0.35
C LEU A 182 6.43 16.41 0.32
N ALA A 183 7.25 15.91 -0.60
CA ALA A 183 8.66 16.30 -0.74
C ALA A 183 8.83 17.77 -1.17
N LYS A 184 7.83 18.36 -1.84
CA LYS A 184 7.81 19.79 -2.19
C LYS A 184 7.48 20.70 -1.01
N ARG A 185 7.01 20.17 0.11
CA ARG A 185 6.71 20.98 1.30
C ARG A 185 8.02 21.41 1.98
N PRO A 186 8.20 22.70 2.35
CA PRO A 186 9.46 23.20 2.91
C PRO A 186 9.94 22.43 4.14
N GLU A 187 9.03 21.99 5.00
CA GLU A 187 9.32 21.21 6.21
C GLU A 187 9.86 19.81 5.93
N ASN A 188 9.81 19.33 4.68
CA ASN A 188 10.32 18.03 4.25
C ASN A 188 11.61 18.14 3.42
N ALA A 189 12.21 19.33 3.33
CA ALA A 189 13.49 19.50 2.66
C ALA A 189 14.57 18.60 3.29
N GLY A 190 15.21 17.76 2.46
CA GLY A 190 16.26 16.83 2.88
C GLY A 190 15.77 15.55 3.57
N LYS A 191 14.45 15.36 3.73
CA LYS A 191 13.88 14.15 4.34
C LYS A 191 13.80 12.98 3.36
N LEU A 192 13.95 11.77 3.89
CA LEU A 192 13.77 10.52 3.16
C LEU A 192 12.33 10.01 3.31
N LEU A 193 11.55 10.13 2.24
CA LEU A 193 10.21 9.58 2.13
C LEU A 193 10.29 8.22 1.43
N VAL A 194 9.63 7.20 2.01
CA VAL A 194 9.61 5.84 1.47
C VAL A 194 8.18 5.44 1.10
N ASN A 195 8.00 4.89 -0.09
CA ASN A 195 6.78 4.25 -0.53
C ASN A 195 6.99 2.72 -0.68
N PRO A 196 6.18 1.86 -0.03
CA PRO A 196 6.36 0.41 -0.06
C PRO A 196 5.71 -0.27 -1.29
N SER A 197 5.53 0.48 -2.39
CA SER A 197 4.89 0.00 -3.61
C SER A 197 5.50 -1.31 -4.10
N LYS A 198 4.66 -2.32 -4.28
CA LYS A 198 5.06 -3.60 -4.87
C LYS A 198 5.19 -3.42 -6.38
N TYR A 199 6.40 -3.58 -6.91
CA TYR A 199 6.61 -3.74 -8.35
C TYR A 199 5.80 -4.96 -8.81
N VAL A 200 5.01 -4.76 -9.87
CA VAL A 200 4.08 -5.76 -10.44
C VAL A 200 4.86 -6.90 -11.07
#